data_AF-A0A8J7PPZ4-F1
#
_entry.id   AF-A0A8J7PPZ4-F1
#
_cell.length_a   1.000
_cell.length_b   1.000
_cell.length_c   1.000
_cell.angle_alpha   90.00
_cell.angle_beta   90.00
_cell.angle_gamma   90.00
#
_symmetry.space_group_name_H-M   'P 1'
#
loop_
_entity.id
_entity.type
_entity.pdbx_description
1 polymer ?
#
loop_
_entity_poly.entity_id
_entity_poly.type
_entity_poly.pdbx_seq_one_letter_code
_entity_poly.pdbx_strand_id
1 'polypeptide(L)'
;MRAFAPLLLSAIGVAIGSFPATAAEPTKGVDFAHEVVPILKAHCAKCHTNGTYKGSMSLDTRADVLKKAAVASKSAQSEMIKRVTSRDADERMPPEGKRLSDKEVQTLRAWIDEGLAWEPGFSFKARTYVAPLKLRRPGVPGSSMGPSHPIDKLLGTYFVQHKIKRPQPLDDAAFARRAYLDLIGLLPAPSELEAFVTDDSRDKRAELVHRLLNDQRAYADHWLAFWNDLLRNEYKGTGYIDGGRKQITAWLYKALLDNKAYDQFARELINPSPESEGFAKGIRWRGQVNASQVVELQFSQNVGQVFFGANLKCASCHDSFIDHWKLDDSYGLAAVIADKPMDTYRCDKPTGKTAGPKFLFPELGTIDPALPKAKRLERLAALATHPDNGRFARTIVNRIWHRLMGHGIVHPVDQMEDRPWSEDLLDYLAVYFVDSNYNLKKLMEHIATSAIYQAQAVPVPKEVPPDEYVFRGPEVKRLTAEEFVDAVWMLTGTAPAKPVAQAAIPPFPETTPKERRFVRATLVDADLLMRSLGRPNREQVVTTRPDQ
;
A
#
# COMPACT_ATOMS: atom_id res chain seq x y z
N MET A 1 -8.07 -23.45 -97.75
CA MET A 1 -7.39 -24.36 -96.81
C MET A 1 -6.50 -23.54 -95.88
N ARG A 2 -6.48 -23.90 -94.59
CA ARG A 2 -5.86 -23.21 -93.43
C ARG A 2 -6.70 -22.09 -92.81
N ALA A 3 -6.78 -21.94 -91.50
CA ALA A 3 -7.10 -22.87 -90.41
C ALA A 3 -7.50 -21.97 -89.21
N PHE A 4 -8.50 -22.44 -88.47
CA PHE A 4 -9.14 -21.86 -87.28
C PHE A 4 -8.19 -21.40 -86.16
N ALA A 5 -8.60 -20.33 -85.46
CA ALA A 5 -8.61 -20.23 -84.00
C ALA A 5 -9.60 -19.12 -83.56
N PRO A 6 -10.68 -19.39 -82.79
CA PRO A 6 -11.57 -18.35 -82.28
C PRO A 6 -11.29 -17.95 -80.83
N LEU A 7 -11.49 -16.66 -80.55
CA LEU A 7 -11.43 -16.00 -79.25
C LEU A 7 -12.53 -16.49 -78.29
N LEU A 8 -12.15 -16.61 -77.01
CA LEU A 8 -13.02 -16.89 -75.86
C LEU A 8 -13.75 -15.63 -75.36
N LEU A 9 -15.05 -15.78 -75.10
CA LEU A 9 -15.95 -14.80 -74.47
C LEU A 9 -15.81 -14.81 -72.92
N SER A 10 -15.81 -13.62 -72.33
CA SER A 10 -15.86 -13.37 -70.88
C SER A 10 -17.16 -13.85 -70.23
N ALA A 11 -17.03 -14.51 -69.06
CA ALA A 11 -18.12 -14.70 -68.10
C ALA A 11 -17.76 -13.98 -66.78
N ILE A 12 -18.67 -13.13 -66.31
CA ILE A 12 -18.58 -12.36 -65.06
C ILE A 12 -18.95 -13.29 -63.89
N GLY A 13 -17.99 -13.55 -63.01
CA GLY A 13 -18.19 -14.32 -61.78
C GLY A 13 -18.62 -13.41 -60.62
N VAL A 14 -19.76 -13.73 -60.00
CA VAL A 14 -20.22 -13.13 -58.73
C VAL A 14 -19.38 -13.69 -57.60
N ALA A 15 -18.53 -12.85 -56.99
CA ALA A 15 -17.80 -13.18 -55.78
C ALA A 15 -18.73 -13.03 -54.57
N ILE A 16 -19.02 -14.14 -53.89
CA ILE A 16 -19.69 -14.15 -52.58
C ILE A 16 -18.66 -13.65 -51.57
N GLY A 17 -18.82 -12.41 -51.11
CA GLY A 17 -17.98 -11.83 -50.06
C GLY A 17 -18.28 -12.48 -48.71
N SER A 18 -17.30 -13.20 -48.16
CA SER A 18 -17.30 -13.62 -46.76
C SER A 18 -17.20 -12.38 -45.88
N PHE A 19 -18.28 -12.06 -45.15
CA PHE A 19 -18.23 -11.07 -44.09
C PHE A 19 -17.28 -11.56 -42.98
N PRO A 20 -16.35 -10.72 -42.48
CA PRO A 20 -15.58 -11.07 -41.31
C PRO A 20 -16.54 -11.20 -40.12
N ALA A 21 -16.51 -12.35 -39.45
CA ALA A 21 -17.21 -12.55 -38.20
C ALA A 21 -16.77 -11.45 -37.22
N THR A 22 -17.74 -10.64 -36.79
CA THR A 22 -17.56 -9.71 -35.68
C THR A 22 -17.05 -10.50 -34.48
N ALA A 23 -15.82 -10.20 -34.04
CA ALA A 23 -15.32 -10.68 -32.77
C ALA A 23 -16.33 -10.29 -31.69
N ALA A 24 -16.88 -11.29 -31.01
CA ALA A 24 -17.76 -11.07 -29.88
C ALA A 24 -17.02 -10.20 -28.85
N GLU A 25 -17.68 -9.14 -28.38
CA GLU A 25 -17.17 -8.37 -27.25
C GLU A 25 -16.91 -9.33 -26.08
N PRO A 26 -15.78 -9.17 -25.34
CA PRO A 26 -15.56 -9.96 -24.14
C PRO A 26 -16.73 -9.70 -23.19
N THR A 27 -17.48 -10.76 -22.87
CA THR A 27 -18.57 -10.70 -21.90
C THR A 27 -18.01 -10.13 -20.61
N LYS A 28 -18.50 -8.95 -20.21
CA LYS A 28 -18.14 -8.31 -18.96
C LYS A 28 -18.60 -9.25 -17.83
N GLY A 29 -17.65 -9.96 -17.21
CA GLY A 29 -17.92 -10.87 -16.10
C GLY A 29 -18.57 -10.14 -14.91
N VAL A 30 -19.24 -10.89 -14.05
CA VAL A 30 -19.95 -10.34 -12.88
C VAL A 30 -18.97 -9.67 -11.94
N ASP A 31 -19.21 -8.40 -11.62
CA ASP A 31 -18.39 -7.65 -10.67
C ASP A 31 -18.74 -8.05 -9.23
N PHE A 32 -17.84 -8.77 -8.58
CA PHE A 32 -18.04 -9.23 -7.22
C PHE A 32 -18.33 -8.07 -6.23
N ALA A 33 -17.55 -6.99 -6.29
CA ALA A 33 -17.65 -5.90 -5.33
C ALA A 33 -18.93 -5.07 -5.50
N HIS A 34 -19.34 -4.83 -6.74
CA HIS A 34 -20.47 -3.93 -7.04
C HIS A 34 -21.80 -4.66 -7.25
N GLU A 35 -21.79 -5.92 -7.69
CA GLU A 35 -23.01 -6.66 -8.02
C GLU A 35 -23.31 -7.76 -6.99
N VAL A 36 -22.31 -8.47 -6.47
CA VAL A 36 -22.52 -9.62 -5.57
C VAL A 36 -22.54 -9.21 -4.10
N VAL A 37 -21.54 -8.45 -3.65
CA VAL A 37 -21.41 -8.04 -2.24
C VAL A 37 -22.66 -7.32 -1.71
N PRO A 38 -23.32 -6.41 -2.45
CA PRO A 38 -24.56 -5.78 -1.98
C PRO A 38 -25.69 -6.79 -1.72
N ILE A 39 -25.83 -7.81 -2.58
CA ILE A 39 -26.85 -8.87 -2.43
C ILE A 39 -26.56 -9.68 -1.17
N LEU A 40 -25.32 -10.18 -1.03
CA LEU A 40 -24.92 -10.97 0.13
C LEU A 40 -25.05 -10.17 1.44
N LYS A 41 -24.70 -8.89 1.42
CA LYS A 41 -24.80 -8.00 2.59
C LYS A 41 -26.25 -7.75 2.99
N ALA A 42 -27.12 -7.51 2.02
CA ALA A 42 -28.53 -7.20 2.26
C ALA A 42 -29.29 -8.43 2.79
N HIS A 43 -29.06 -9.60 2.20
CA HIS A 43 -29.92 -10.77 2.41
C HIS A 43 -29.28 -11.86 3.27
N CYS A 44 -27.96 -11.93 3.37
CA CYS A 44 -27.27 -13.06 3.97
C CYS A 44 -26.40 -12.71 5.18
N ALA A 45 -25.69 -11.58 5.16
CA ALA A 45 -24.61 -11.27 6.10
C ALA A 45 -25.06 -11.30 7.57
N LYS A 46 -26.26 -10.82 7.88
CA LYS A 46 -26.82 -10.82 9.25
C LYS A 46 -26.74 -12.18 9.96
N CYS A 47 -26.87 -13.28 9.20
CA CYS A 47 -27.00 -14.64 9.75
C CYS A 47 -25.84 -15.57 9.40
N HIS A 48 -24.97 -15.18 8.47
CA HIS A 48 -23.92 -16.04 7.91
C HIS A 48 -22.51 -15.40 7.94
N THR A 49 -22.33 -14.28 8.63
CA THR A 49 -21.01 -13.64 8.77
C THR A 49 -20.73 -13.31 10.24
N ASN A 50 -19.50 -12.90 10.56
CA ASN A 50 -19.18 -12.30 11.87
C ASN A 50 -19.41 -13.21 13.08
N GLY A 51 -19.12 -14.50 12.97
CA GLY A 51 -19.36 -15.46 14.07
C GLY A 51 -20.82 -15.91 14.20
N THR A 52 -21.75 -15.31 13.45
CA THR A 52 -23.12 -15.80 13.32
C THR A 52 -23.19 -16.67 12.07
N TYR A 53 -23.17 -18.00 12.25
CA TYR A 53 -23.12 -18.97 11.16
C TYR A 53 -24.32 -19.93 11.21
N LYS A 54 -25.53 -19.40 10.97
CA LYS A 54 -26.73 -20.24 10.92
C LYS A 54 -26.56 -21.34 9.87
N GLY A 55 -27.05 -22.55 10.19
CA GLY A 55 -26.82 -23.73 9.34
C GLY A 55 -25.35 -24.18 9.25
N SER A 56 -24.49 -23.70 10.18
CA SER A 56 -23.05 -23.96 10.16
C SER A 56 -22.38 -23.56 8.84
N MET A 57 -22.88 -22.49 8.22
CA MET A 57 -22.42 -21.94 6.95
C MET A 57 -21.91 -20.51 7.16
N SER A 58 -20.68 -20.25 6.72
CA SER A 58 -20.01 -18.96 6.75
C SER A 58 -19.92 -18.39 5.34
N LEU A 59 -20.17 -17.09 5.20
CA LEU A 59 -19.90 -16.29 4.01
C LEU A 59 -18.66 -15.38 4.19
N ASP A 60 -17.90 -15.54 5.29
CA ASP A 60 -16.80 -14.64 5.62
C ASP A 60 -15.68 -14.65 4.58
N THR A 61 -15.40 -15.78 3.94
CA THR A 61 -14.34 -15.92 2.92
C THR A 61 -14.81 -16.73 1.72
N ARG A 62 -14.14 -16.58 0.56
CA ARG A 62 -14.36 -17.44 -0.60
C ARG A 62 -14.28 -18.94 -0.26
N ALA A 63 -13.27 -19.30 0.55
CA ALA A 63 -13.07 -20.68 0.98
C ALA A 63 -14.26 -21.20 1.79
N ASP A 64 -14.87 -20.38 2.64
CA ASP A 64 -16.05 -20.78 3.41
C ASP A 64 -17.29 -20.99 2.55
N VAL A 65 -17.51 -20.12 1.56
CA VAL A 65 -18.60 -20.27 0.59
C VAL A 65 -18.45 -21.59 -0.17
N LEU A 66 -17.23 -21.91 -0.62
CA LEU A 66 -16.92 -23.15 -1.35
C LEU A 66 -17.09 -24.42 -0.51
N LYS A 67 -16.93 -24.35 0.81
CA LYS A 67 -17.09 -25.52 1.69
C LYS A 67 -18.52 -26.03 1.74
N LYS A 68 -19.53 -25.15 1.66
CA LYS A 68 -20.93 -25.53 1.93
C LYS A 68 -22.00 -24.82 1.11
N ALA A 69 -21.75 -23.60 0.64
CA ALA A 69 -22.78 -22.77 0.04
C ALA A 69 -22.82 -22.89 -1.49
N ALA A 70 -21.66 -22.98 -2.15
CA ALA A 70 -21.60 -23.01 -3.60
C ALA A 70 -20.52 -23.95 -4.13
N VAL A 71 -20.78 -24.48 -5.33
CA VAL A 71 -19.83 -25.26 -6.11
C VAL A 71 -19.40 -24.41 -7.29
N ALA A 72 -18.13 -24.02 -7.34
CA ALA A 72 -17.58 -23.19 -8.41
C ALA A 72 -17.92 -23.77 -9.79
N SER A 73 -18.35 -22.89 -10.69
CA SER A 73 -18.76 -23.20 -12.06
C SER A 73 -20.01 -24.10 -12.17
N LYS A 74 -20.75 -24.32 -11.07
CA LYS A 74 -21.95 -25.18 -11.03
C LYS A 74 -23.06 -24.57 -10.16
N SER A 75 -23.62 -23.45 -10.59
CA SER A 75 -24.69 -22.75 -9.86
C SER A 75 -25.92 -23.62 -9.63
N ALA A 76 -26.27 -24.48 -10.60
CA ALA A 76 -27.39 -25.42 -10.48
C ALA A 76 -27.21 -26.48 -9.38
N GLN A 77 -25.97 -26.79 -8.98
CA GLN A 77 -25.64 -27.74 -7.91
C GLN A 77 -25.34 -27.05 -6.58
N SER A 78 -25.40 -25.72 -6.55
CA SER A 78 -25.01 -24.93 -5.39
C SER A 78 -26.17 -24.79 -4.40
N GLU A 79 -25.94 -25.16 -3.14
CA GLU A 79 -26.94 -25.11 -2.07
C GLU A 79 -27.50 -23.69 -1.88
N MET A 80 -26.66 -22.66 -2.01
CA MET A 80 -27.07 -21.25 -1.97
C MET A 80 -28.21 -20.97 -2.96
N ILE A 81 -28.07 -21.43 -4.21
CA ILE A 81 -29.05 -21.19 -5.26
C ILE A 81 -30.34 -21.97 -4.98
N LYS A 82 -30.24 -23.21 -4.50
CA LYS A 82 -31.40 -24.00 -4.05
C LYS A 82 -32.17 -23.26 -2.96
N ARG A 83 -31.48 -22.73 -1.95
CA ARG A 83 -32.09 -22.04 -0.80
C ARG A 83 -32.75 -20.72 -1.18
N VAL A 84 -32.10 -19.87 -1.99
CA VAL A 84 -32.68 -18.57 -2.38
C VAL A 84 -33.86 -18.71 -3.35
N THR A 85 -33.93 -19.82 -4.08
CA THR A 85 -35.05 -20.11 -5.00
C THR A 85 -36.16 -20.97 -4.37
N SER A 86 -35.92 -21.60 -3.21
CA SER A 86 -36.91 -22.47 -2.56
C SER A 86 -38.18 -21.73 -2.16
N ARG A 87 -39.34 -22.33 -2.44
CA ARG A 87 -40.65 -21.81 -2.01
C ARG A 87 -41.07 -22.33 -0.64
N ASP A 88 -40.38 -23.34 -0.13
CA ASP A 88 -40.60 -23.89 1.20
C ASP A 88 -40.17 -22.86 2.26
N ALA A 89 -41.05 -22.58 3.22
CA ALA A 89 -40.81 -21.61 4.28
C ALA A 89 -39.65 -22.00 5.19
N ASP A 90 -39.41 -23.30 5.38
CA ASP A 90 -38.38 -23.83 6.28
C ASP A 90 -37.02 -23.94 5.59
N GLU A 91 -37.00 -24.01 4.25
CA GLU A 91 -35.75 -24.08 3.48
C GLU A 91 -35.32 -22.76 2.85
N ARG A 92 -36.25 -21.83 2.62
CA ARG A 92 -35.96 -20.58 1.89
C ARG A 92 -34.95 -19.71 2.62
N MET A 93 -34.10 -19.05 1.83
CA MET A 93 -33.23 -17.99 2.31
C MET A 93 -33.52 -16.68 1.55
N PRO A 94 -33.60 -15.52 2.25
CA PRO A 94 -33.61 -15.38 3.71
C PRO A 94 -34.93 -15.92 4.32
N PRO A 95 -34.90 -16.43 5.56
CA PRO A 95 -36.07 -17.02 6.24
C PRO A 95 -37.13 -15.96 6.57
N GLU A 96 -36.67 -14.73 6.82
CA GLU A 96 -37.52 -13.57 7.08
C GLU A 96 -37.13 -12.43 6.14
N GLY A 97 -38.08 -11.55 5.81
CA GLY A 97 -37.86 -10.39 4.95
C GLY A 97 -38.13 -10.63 3.45
N LYS A 98 -37.69 -9.67 2.62
CA LYS A 98 -37.90 -9.72 1.17
C LYS A 98 -37.06 -10.82 0.55
N ARG A 99 -37.65 -11.55 -0.40
CA ARG A 99 -36.94 -12.50 -1.25
C ARG A 99 -36.00 -11.74 -2.18
N LEU A 100 -34.94 -12.41 -2.62
CA LEU A 100 -34.15 -11.94 -3.74
C LEU A 100 -35.05 -11.85 -4.99
N SER A 101 -34.88 -10.79 -5.74
CA SER A 101 -35.47 -10.63 -7.08
C SER A 101 -34.83 -11.60 -8.07
N ASP A 102 -35.53 -11.85 -9.18
CA ASP A 102 -35.01 -12.73 -10.24
C ASP A 102 -33.66 -12.24 -10.78
N LYS A 103 -33.46 -10.91 -10.83
CA LYS A 103 -32.19 -10.31 -11.22
C LYS A 103 -31.07 -10.64 -10.24
N GLU A 104 -31.31 -10.49 -8.94
CA GLU A 104 -30.31 -10.83 -7.90
C GLU A 104 -29.97 -12.32 -7.93
N VAL A 105 -30.95 -13.19 -8.12
CA VAL A 105 -30.72 -14.64 -8.27
C VAL A 105 -29.89 -14.95 -9.51
N GLN A 106 -30.17 -14.30 -10.65
CA GLN A 106 -29.38 -14.46 -11.87
C GLN A 106 -27.94 -13.97 -11.70
N THR A 107 -27.72 -12.83 -11.03
CA THR A 107 -26.38 -12.34 -10.69
C THR A 107 -25.60 -13.37 -9.87
N LEU A 108 -26.22 -13.95 -8.82
CA LEU A 108 -25.56 -14.99 -8.01
C LEU A 108 -25.26 -16.25 -8.83
N ARG A 109 -26.15 -16.67 -9.74
CA ARG A 109 -25.90 -17.81 -10.63
C ARG A 109 -24.71 -17.57 -11.55
N ALA A 110 -24.71 -16.44 -12.26
CA ALA A 110 -23.63 -16.07 -13.16
C ALA A 110 -22.29 -15.96 -12.42
N TRP A 111 -22.26 -15.31 -11.26
CA TRP A 111 -21.08 -15.24 -10.40
C TRP A 111 -20.54 -16.62 -10.00
N ILE A 112 -21.42 -17.56 -9.65
CA ILE A 112 -21.01 -18.93 -9.32
C ILE A 112 -20.47 -19.65 -10.56
N ASP A 113 -21.17 -19.53 -11.69
CA ASP A 113 -20.84 -20.19 -12.95
C ASP A 113 -19.50 -19.68 -13.54
N GLU A 114 -19.19 -18.40 -13.32
CA GLU A 114 -17.90 -17.76 -13.63
C GLU A 114 -16.77 -18.13 -12.65
N GLY A 115 -17.04 -19.01 -11.68
CA GLY A 115 -16.01 -19.58 -10.81
C GLY A 115 -15.86 -18.90 -9.45
N LEU A 116 -16.87 -18.13 -9.00
CA LEU A 116 -16.87 -17.43 -7.71
C LEU A 116 -15.67 -16.48 -7.59
N ALA A 117 -15.53 -15.55 -8.55
CA ALA A 117 -14.53 -14.50 -8.46
C ALA A 117 -14.68 -13.74 -7.11
N TRP A 118 -13.57 -13.49 -6.44
CA TRP A 118 -13.56 -12.88 -5.12
C TRP A 118 -12.44 -11.85 -5.06
N GLU A 119 -12.73 -10.68 -4.48
CA GLU A 119 -11.73 -9.63 -4.34
C GLU A 119 -10.62 -10.11 -3.38
N PRO A 120 -9.34 -10.13 -3.80
CA PRO A 120 -8.24 -10.55 -2.94
C PRO A 120 -8.23 -9.78 -1.61
N GLY A 121 -8.17 -10.51 -0.50
CA GLY A 121 -8.14 -9.93 0.86
C GLY A 121 -9.50 -9.46 1.41
N PHE A 122 -10.59 -9.52 0.63
CA PHE A 122 -11.93 -9.20 1.15
C PHE A 122 -12.46 -10.31 2.07
N SER A 123 -13.04 -9.91 3.21
CA SER A 123 -13.77 -10.80 4.11
C SER A 123 -14.98 -10.08 4.72
N PHE A 124 -16.08 -10.81 4.93
CA PHE A 124 -17.22 -10.28 5.70
C PHE A 124 -17.01 -10.36 7.21
N LYS A 125 -15.94 -11.03 7.68
CA LYS A 125 -15.62 -11.13 9.10
C LYS A 125 -15.14 -9.78 9.62
N ALA A 126 -15.82 -9.29 10.64
CA ALA A 126 -15.52 -8.08 11.34
C ALA A 126 -14.17 -8.26 12.01
N ARG A 127 -13.27 -7.34 11.71
CA ARG A 127 -11.95 -7.33 12.31
C ARG A 127 -12.12 -6.90 13.77
N THR A 128 -11.96 -7.85 14.67
CA THR A 128 -12.08 -7.65 16.13
C THR A 128 -10.73 -7.35 16.78
N TYR A 129 -9.63 -7.50 16.04
CA TYR A 129 -8.32 -7.10 16.52
C TYR A 129 -8.23 -5.57 16.53
N VAL A 130 -7.91 -5.02 17.69
CA VAL A 130 -7.53 -3.63 17.86
C VAL A 130 -6.12 -3.65 18.39
N ALA A 131 -5.18 -3.08 17.63
CA ALA A 131 -3.79 -3.08 18.04
C ALA A 131 -3.61 -2.26 19.33
N PRO A 132 -2.90 -2.78 20.35
CA PRO A 132 -2.60 -1.99 21.54
C PRO A 132 -1.87 -0.70 21.16
N LEU A 133 -2.32 0.45 21.68
CA LEU A 133 -1.76 1.73 21.28
C LEU A 133 -0.28 1.88 21.70
N LYS A 134 0.04 1.53 22.95
CA LYS A 134 1.42 1.62 23.47
C LYS A 134 2.31 0.53 22.89
N LEU A 135 3.60 0.83 22.74
CA LEU A 135 4.61 -0.16 22.38
C LEU A 135 4.87 -1.10 23.55
N ARG A 136 4.91 -2.40 23.29
CA ARG A 136 5.53 -3.36 24.20
C ARG A 136 7.03 -3.34 23.93
N ARG A 137 7.84 -3.77 24.91
CA ARG A 137 9.28 -3.99 24.75
C ARG A 137 9.55 -5.49 24.83
N PRO A 138 9.47 -6.23 23.70
CA PRO A 138 9.65 -7.67 23.71
C PRO A 138 11.07 -8.04 24.15
N GLY A 139 11.19 -9.07 24.97
CA GLY A 139 12.49 -9.63 25.33
C GLY A 139 13.15 -10.27 24.12
N VAL A 140 14.43 -9.98 23.88
CA VAL A 140 15.20 -10.64 22.82
C VAL A 140 15.78 -11.95 23.40
N PRO A 141 15.52 -13.12 22.79
CA PRO A 141 16.03 -14.40 23.29
C PRO A 141 17.56 -14.40 23.48
N GLY A 142 18.02 -15.06 24.54
CA GLY A 142 19.44 -15.24 24.85
C GLY A 142 20.18 -16.07 23.79
N SER A 143 21.51 -15.94 23.75
CA SER A 143 22.36 -16.68 22.81
C SER A 143 22.66 -18.08 23.36
N SER A 144 22.22 -19.13 22.67
CA SER A 144 22.70 -20.50 22.96
C SER A 144 23.41 -21.15 21.78
N MET A 145 22.98 -20.91 20.53
CA MET A 145 23.78 -21.05 19.28
C MET A 145 22.99 -20.40 18.13
N GLY A 146 23.52 -19.37 17.46
CA GLY A 146 22.86 -18.67 16.35
C GLY A 146 23.36 -17.24 16.10
N PRO A 147 22.80 -16.50 15.11
CA PRO A 147 23.17 -15.12 14.82
C PRO A 147 23.01 -14.21 16.04
N SER A 148 23.97 -13.29 16.24
CA SER A 148 23.96 -12.34 17.38
C SER A 148 22.91 -11.25 17.23
N HIS A 149 22.48 -10.96 16.01
CA HIS A 149 21.59 -9.86 15.67
C HIS A 149 20.17 -10.07 16.26
N PRO A 150 19.58 -9.06 16.93
CA PRO A 150 18.29 -9.23 17.61
C PRO A 150 17.13 -9.66 16.72
N ILE A 151 17.03 -9.12 15.49
CA ILE A 151 15.99 -9.52 14.50
C ILE A 151 16.05 -11.03 14.25
N ASP A 152 17.25 -11.57 14.06
CA ASP A 152 17.45 -12.98 13.74
C ASP A 152 17.23 -13.92 14.94
N LYS A 153 17.35 -13.39 16.16
CA LYS A 153 17.00 -14.10 17.41
C LYS A 153 15.49 -14.23 17.56
N LEU A 154 14.75 -13.14 17.33
CA LEU A 154 13.28 -13.14 17.34
C LEU A 154 12.74 -14.07 16.23
N LEU A 155 13.25 -13.92 15.01
CA LEU A 155 12.87 -14.78 13.89
C LEU A 155 13.32 -16.23 14.08
N GLY A 156 14.41 -16.47 14.82
CA GLY A 156 14.83 -17.81 15.19
C GLY A 156 13.76 -18.56 15.99
N THR A 157 13.15 -17.87 16.96
CA THR A 157 12.04 -18.43 17.76
C THR A 157 10.82 -18.68 16.88
N TYR A 158 10.46 -17.70 16.04
CA TYR A 158 9.36 -17.82 15.08
C TYR A 158 9.56 -19.02 14.12
N PHE A 159 10.74 -19.18 13.53
CA PHE A 159 11.02 -20.29 12.62
C PHE A 159 10.96 -21.66 13.30
N VAL A 160 11.40 -21.78 14.55
CA VAL A 160 11.24 -23.02 15.33
C VAL A 160 9.76 -23.32 15.57
N GLN A 161 8.98 -22.32 16.00
CA GLN A 161 7.54 -22.47 16.25
C GLN A 161 6.76 -22.89 15.00
N HIS A 162 7.10 -22.29 13.85
CA HIS A 162 6.44 -22.58 12.57
C HIS A 162 7.10 -23.70 11.76
N LYS A 163 8.12 -24.39 12.31
CA LYS A 163 8.85 -25.50 11.66
C LYS A 163 9.43 -25.11 10.29
N ILE A 164 9.96 -23.89 10.19
CA ILE A 164 10.53 -23.33 8.96
C ILE A 164 12.04 -23.52 8.96
N LYS A 165 12.57 -24.06 7.86
CA LYS A 165 14.01 -24.05 7.62
C LYS A 165 14.45 -22.63 7.27
N ARG A 166 15.50 -22.14 7.94
CA ARG A 166 16.08 -20.82 7.64
C ARG A 166 16.50 -20.73 6.16
N PRO A 167 16.17 -19.63 5.46
CA PRO A 167 16.61 -19.42 4.09
C PRO A 167 18.15 -19.33 4.04
N GLN A 168 18.71 -19.75 2.90
CA GLN A 168 20.17 -19.71 2.69
C GLN A 168 20.66 -18.27 2.53
N PRO A 169 21.89 -17.95 2.96
CA PRO A 169 22.46 -16.62 2.72
C PRO A 169 22.69 -16.36 1.23
N LEU A 170 22.66 -15.08 0.83
CA LEU A 170 23.14 -14.61 -0.46
C LEU A 170 24.67 -14.71 -0.53
N ASP A 171 25.18 -14.94 -1.74
CA ASP A 171 26.57 -14.62 -2.06
C ASP A 171 26.79 -13.09 -2.04
N ASP A 172 28.06 -12.68 -2.07
CA ASP A 172 28.43 -11.27 -1.94
C ASP A 172 27.96 -10.40 -3.11
N ALA A 173 28.00 -10.92 -4.34
CA ALA A 173 27.56 -10.16 -5.51
C ALA A 173 26.05 -9.88 -5.46
N ALA A 174 25.25 -10.89 -5.09
CA ALA A 174 23.82 -10.76 -4.93
C ALA A 174 23.45 -9.88 -3.72
N PHE A 175 24.18 -9.98 -2.61
CA PHE A 175 24.01 -9.08 -1.46
C PHE A 175 24.30 -7.62 -1.85
N ALA A 176 25.44 -7.35 -2.50
CA ALA A 176 25.82 -6.00 -2.93
C ALA A 176 24.76 -5.41 -3.86
N ARG A 177 24.32 -6.18 -4.88
CA ARG A 177 23.25 -5.74 -5.77
C ARG A 177 21.97 -5.39 -5.00
N ARG A 178 21.53 -6.23 -4.05
CA ARG A 178 20.35 -5.95 -3.23
C ARG A 178 20.52 -4.68 -2.40
N ALA A 179 21.64 -4.55 -1.68
CA ALA A 179 21.89 -3.40 -0.82
C ALA A 179 21.96 -2.07 -1.61
N TYR A 180 22.61 -2.07 -2.77
CA TYR A 180 22.67 -0.88 -3.63
C TYR A 180 21.28 -0.46 -4.15
N LEU A 181 20.47 -1.42 -4.61
CA LEU A 181 19.12 -1.14 -5.10
C LEU A 181 18.19 -0.70 -3.96
N ASP A 182 18.18 -1.42 -2.84
CA ASP A 182 17.25 -1.15 -1.74
C ASP A 182 17.57 0.12 -0.95
N LEU A 183 18.85 0.51 -0.86
CA LEU A 183 19.26 1.65 -0.01
C LEU A 183 19.45 2.94 -0.78
N ILE A 184 19.91 2.88 -2.05
CA ILE A 184 20.20 4.06 -2.89
C ILE A 184 19.64 3.95 -4.33
N GLY A 185 18.90 2.90 -4.66
CA GLY A 185 18.18 2.77 -5.94
C GLY A 185 19.05 2.62 -7.18
N LEU A 186 20.32 2.26 -7.03
CA LEU A 186 21.27 2.14 -8.14
C LEU A 186 21.87 0.74 -8.17
N LEU A 187 22.53 0.41 -9.27
CA LEU A 187 23.45 -0.73 -9.30
C LEU A 187 24.84 -0.28 -8.80
N PRO A 188 25.64 -1.17 -8.21
CA PRO A 188 27.05 -0.87 -7.96
C PRO A 188 27.77 -0.59 -9.28
N ALA A 189 28.71 0.36 -9.28
CA ALA A 189 29.65 0.46 -10.39
C ALA A 189 30.52 -0.81 -10.45
N PRO A 190 31.01 -1.23 -11.64
CA PRO A 190 31.82 -2.45 -11.76
C PRO A 190 33.00 -2.51 -10.78
N SER A 191 33.73 -1.40 -10.62
CA SER A 191 34.86 -1.30 -9.70
C SER A 191 34.45 -1.38 -8.22
N GLU A 192 33.27 -0.84 -7.85
CA GLU A 192 32.75 -0.97 -6.48
C GLU A 192 32.36 -2.42 -6.17
N LEU A 193 31.77 -3.11 -7.14
CA LEU A 193 31.37 -4.52 -6.98
C LEU A 193 32.60 -5.43 -6.86
N GLU A 194 33.60 -5.23 -7.72
CA GLU A 194 34.85 -5.99 -7.69
C GLU A 194 35.58 -5.80 -6.35
N ALA A 195 35.73 -4.55 -5.90
CA ALA A 195 36.33 -4.24 -4.60
C ALA A 195 35.58 -4.92 -3.44
N PHE A 196 34.24 -4.93 -3.47
CA PHE A 196 33.44 -5.55 -2.43
C PHE A 196 33.53 -7.09 -2.40
N VAL A 197 33.53 -7.72 -3.58
CA VAL A 197 33.59 -9.18 -3.70
C VAL A 197 34.97 -9.70 -3.28
N THR A 198 36.03 -8.95 -3.57
CA THR A 198 37.43 -9.32 -3.24
C THR A 198 37.87 -8.95 -1.82
N ASP A 199 37.09 -8.14 -1.12
CA ASP A 199 37.35 -7.82 0.29
C ASP A 199 37.02 -9.03 1.18
N ASP A 200 37.99 -9.47 1.99
CA ASP A 200 37.86 -10.60 2.93
C ASP A 200 37.48 -10.14 4.35
N SER A 201 37.22 -8.84 4.55
CA SER A 201 36.85 -8.28 5.85
C SER A 201 35.54 -8.88 6.36
N ARG A 202 35.55 -9.33 7.62
CA ARG A 202 34.38 -9.96 8.26
C ARG A 202 33.15 -9.04 8.33
N ASP A 203 33.37 -7.74 8.40
CA ASP A 203 32.33 -6.73 8.58
C ASP A 203 31.98 -5.98 7.29
N LYS A 204 32.55 -6.37 6.13
CA LYS A 204 32.39 -5.68 4.84
C LYS A 204 30.93 -5.40 4.46
N ARG A 205 30.01 -6.31 4.82
CA ARG A 205 28.57 -6.16 4.55
C ARG A 205 27.94 -5.04 5.36
N ALA A 206 28.30 -4.93 6.64
CA ALA A 206 27.83 -3.85 7.51
C ALA A 206 28.45 -2.51 7.09
N GLU A 207 29.74 -2.50 6.76
CA GLU A 207 30.43 -1.32 6.26
C GLU A 207 29.85 -0.83 4.93
N LEU A 208 29.49 -1.74 4.02
CA LEU A 208 28.79 -1.40 2.78
C LEU A 208 27.46 -0.70 3.06
N VAL A 209 26.61 -1.29 3.91
CA VAL A 209 25.30 -0.72 4.28
C VAL A 209 25.48 0.68 4.88
N HIS A 210 26.42 0.82 5.82
CA HIS A 210 26.74 2.09 6.46
C HIS A 210 27.19 3.15 5.44
N ARG A 211 28.10 2.79 4.54
CA ARG A 211 28.60 3.68 3.47
C ARG A 211 27.48 4.13 2.53
N LEU A 212 26.60 3.21 2.11
CA LEU A 212 25.49 3.53 1.22
C LEU A 212 24.48 4.48 1.86
N LEU A 213 24.11 4.26 3.12
CA LEU A 213 23.19 5.14 3.83
C LEU A 213 23.81 6.51 4.16
N ASN A 214 25.13 6.58 4.31
CA ASN A 214 25.86 7.84 4.48
C ASN A 214 26.06 8.64 3.19
N ASP A 215 25.84 8.05 2.00
CA ASP A 215 25.72 8.81 0.76
C ASP A 215 24.39 9.59 0.78
N GLN A 216 24.42 10.76 1.42
CA GLN A 216 23.22 11.58 1.68
C GLN A 216 22.46 11.91 0.40
N ARG A 217 23.19 12.17 -0.69
CA ARG A 217 22.58 12.51 -1.97
C ARG A 217 21.92 11.29 -2.60
N ALA A 218 22.65 10.18 -2.74
CA ALA A 218 22.08 8.98 -3.36
C ALA A 218 20.88 8.43 -2.56
N TYR A 219 20.96 8.50 -1.22
CA TYR A 219 19.83 8.23 -0.34
C TYR A 219 18.64 9.15 -0.59
N ALA A 220 18.86 10.48 -0.59
CA ALA A 220 17.78 11.45 -0.78
C ALA A 220 17.11 11.29 -2.15
N ASP A 221 17.89 11.11 -3.22
CA ASP A 221 17.35 10.87 -4.56
C ASP A 221 16.47 9.61 -4.57
N HIS A 222 16.96 8.50 -4.03
CA HIS A 222 16.22 7.24 -4.01
C HIS A 222 14.92 7.31 -3.21
N TRP A 223 15.00 7.72 -1.94
CA TRP A 223 13.87 7.70 -1.03
C TRP A 223 12.85 8.81 -1.31
N LEU A 224 13.22 9.84 -2.09
CA LEU A 224 12.26 10.85 -2.57
C LEU A 224 11.09 10.20 -3.32
N ALA A 225 11.33 9.14 -4.11
CA ALA A 225 10.26 8.46 -4.84
C ALA A 225 9.23 7.83 -3.89
N PHE A 226 9.71 7.10 -2.87
CA PHE A 226 8.86 6.49 -1.83
C PHE A 226 8.01 7.55 -1.10
N TRP A 227 8.62 8.66 -0.70
CA TRP A 227 7.90 9.72 0.00
C TRP A 227 6.96 10.51 -0.90
N ASN A 228 7.32 10.72 -2.17
CA ASN A 228 6.44 11.37 -3.12
C ASN A 228 5.15 10.57 -3.35
N ASP A 229 5.26 9.25 -3.47
CA ASP A 229 4.12 8.32 -3.58
C ASP A 229 3.23 8.42 -2.34
N LEU A 230 3.84 8.42 -1.15
CA LEU A 230 3.13 8.42 0.12
C LEU A 230 2.50 9.79 0.46
N LEU A 231 3.14 10.90 0.08
CA LEU A 231 2.74 12.26 0.46
C LEU A 231 1.99 13.01 -0.63
N ARG A 232 1.53 12.30 -1.68
CA ARG A 232 0.81 12.89 -2.80
C ARG A 232 1.63 13.98 -3.51
N ASN A 233 2.95 13.88 -3.59
CA ASN A 233 3.78 14.97 -4.10
C ASN A 233 4.23 14.71 -5.56
N GLU A 234 3.46 15.21 -6.53
CA GLU A 234 3.83 15.22 -7.95
C GLU A 234 4.54 16.54 -8.36
N TYR A 235 5.30 16.55 -9.45
CA TYR A 235 5.95 17.79 -9.95
C TYR A 235 5.04 18.67 -10.82
N LYS A 236 3.92 18.12 -11.28
CA LYS A 236 2.88 18.84 -12.02
C LYS A 236 1.58 18.05 -11.94
N GLY A 237 0.45 18.73 -12.02
CA GLY A 237 -0.83 18.03 -11.97
C GLY A 237 -1.96 18.93 -11.50
N THR A 238 -3.14 18.33 -11.46
CA THR A 238 -4.40 19.02 -11.14
C THR A 238 -4.38 19.69 -9.77
N GLY A 239 -3.62 19.13 -8.82
CA GLY A 239 -3.54 19.70 -7.47
C GLY A 239 -2.93 21.09 -7.43
N TYR A 240 -2.13 21.50 -8.41
CA TYR A 240 -1.37 22.76 -8.37
C TYR A 240 -1.96 23.88 -9.23
N ILE A 241 -2.97 23.59 -10.06
CA ILE A 241 -3.49 24.52 -11.10
C ILE A 241 -4.20 25.74 -10.50
N ASP A 242 -4.86 25.56 -9.35
CA ASP A 242 -5.64 26.59 -8.67
C ASP A 242 -4.85 27.38 -7.62
N GLY A 243 -3.57 27.02 -7.40
CA GLY A 243 -2.73 27.57 -6.33
C GLY A 243 -3.16 27.17 -4.92
N GLY A 244 -4.13 26.27 -4.77
CA GLY A 244 -4.66 25.79 -3.49
C GLY A 244 -3.70 24.86 -2.77
N ARG A 245 -2.95 24.04 -3.52
CA ARG A 245 -1.89 23.17 -3.02
C ARG A 245 -0.55 23.54 -3.67
N LYS A 246 0.55 23.29 -2.96
CA LYS A 246 1.92 23.52 -3.44
C LYS A 246 2.73 22.22 -3.39
N GLN A 247 3.78 22.15 -4.20
CA GLN A 247 4.77 21.09 -4.09
C GLN A 247 5.56 21.25 -2.79
N ILE A 248 5.90 20.13 -2.16
CA ILE A 248 6.78 20.10 -0.98
C ILE A 248 8.17 19.56 -1.32
N THR A 249 8.49 19.41 -2.62
CA THR A 249 9.73 18.78 -3.10
C THR A 249 10.99 19.39 -2.51
N ALA A 250 11.09 20.71 -2.43
CA ALA A 250 12.25 21.39 -1.85
C ALA A 250 12.43 21.04 -0.36
N TRP A 251 11.34 21.09 0.41
CA TRP A 251 11.34 20.73 1.84
C TRP A 251 11.65 19.25 2.03
N LEU A 252 10.99 18.38 1.27
CA LEU A 252 11.12 16.93 1.37
C LEU A 252 12.54 16.48 1.04
N TYR A 253 13.10 16.98 -0.06
CA TYR A 253 14.46 16.65 -0.45
C TYR A 253 15.48 17.06 0.62
N LYS A 254 15.35 18.27 1.17
CA LYS A 254 16.19 18.73 2.28
C LYS A 254 16.02 17.86 3.52
N ALA A 255 14.80 17.51 3.89
CA ALA A 255 14.53 16.66 5.05
C ALA A 255 15.18 15.26 4.91
N LEU A 256 15.22 14.71 3.70
CA LEU A 256 15.89 13.43 3.41
C LEU A 256 17.42 13.56 3.45
N LEU A 257 17.95 14.64 2.85
CA LEU A 257 19.39 14.92 2.82
C LEU A 257 19.96 15.06 4.24
N ASP A 258 19.26 15.82 5.08
CA ASP A 258 19.63 16.08 6.48
C ASP A 258 19.33 14.88 7.41
N ASN A 259 18.70 13.81 6.91
CA ASN A 259 18.20 12.69 7.70
C ASN A 259 17.33 13.16 8.89
N LYS A 260 16.36 14.03 8.60
CA LYS A 260 15.44 14.59 9.61
C LYS A 260 14.77 13.45 10.40
N ALA A 261 14.76 13.58 11.73
CA ALA A 261 14.07 12.65 12.60
C ALA A 261 12.58 12.56 12.19
N TYR A 262 12.07 11.34 12.07
CA TYR A 262 10.76 11.12 11.44
C TYR A 262 9.59 11.73 12.24
N ASP A 263 9.73 11.84 13.56
CA ASP A 263 8.74 12.52 14.38
C ASP A 263 8.70 14.04 14.08
N GLN A 264 9.84 14.70 13.90
CA GLN A 264 9.89 16.09 13.42
C GLN A 264 9.34 16.21 11.99
N PHE A 265 9.73 15.29 11.11
CA PHE A 265 9.21 15.21 9.74
C PHE A 265 7.67 15.16 9.71
N ALA A 266 7.06 14.30 10.53
CA ALA A 266 5.61 14.18 10.63
C ALA A 266 4.97 15.43 11.27
N ARG A 267 5.57 15.98 12.33
CA ARG A 267 5.06 17.22 12.98
C ARG A 267 5.00 18.39 11.99
N GLU A 268 6.02 18.55 11.17
CA GLU A 268 6.06 19.59 10.13
C GLU A 268 5.09 19.34 8.97
N LEU A 269 4.60 18.12 8.77
CA LEU A 269 3.54 17.86 7.78
C LEU A 269 2.14 18.06 8.36
N ILE A 270 1.95 17.77 9.65
CA ILE A 270 0.67 17.90 10.35
C ILE A 270 0.41 19.34 10.80
N ASN A 271 1.44 20.03 11.32
CA ASN A 271 1.42 21.43 11.70
C ASN A 271 2.42 22.20 10.83
N PRO A 272 2.04 22.53 9.59
CA PRO A 272 3.01 22.87 8.56
C PRO A 272 3.51 24.31 8.58
N SER A 273 4.73 24.46 8.08
CA SER A 273 5.33 25.72 7.64
C SER A 273 4.95 26.03 6.18
N PRO A 274 5.26 27.23 5.65
CA PRO A 274 5.03 27.57 4.25
C PRO A 274 5.70 26.61 3.24
N GLU A 275 6.78 25.94 3.62
CA GLU A 275 7.53 25.01 2.77
C GLU A 275 6.94 23.58 2.74
N SER A 276 6.15 23.22 3.76
CA SER A 276 5.58 21.88 3.98
C SER A 276 4.04 21.84 3.89
N GLU A 277 3.38 23.01 3.84
CA GLU A 277 1.91 23.15 3.83
C GLU A 277 1.22 22.45 2.66
N GLY A 278 1.95 22.13 1.59
CA GLY A 278 1.43 21.42 0.43
C GLY A 278 0.90 20.02 0.73
N PHE A 279 1.35 19.36 1.81
CA PHE A 279 0.76 18.07 2.22
C PHE A 279 -0.57 18.24 2.93
N ALA A 280 -0.65 19.18 3.88
CA ALA A 280 -1.86 19.43 4.65
C ALA A 280 -2.98 20.08 3.81
N LYS A 281 -2.60 20.82 2.76
CA LYS A 281 -3.53 21.42 1.80
C LYS A 281 -3.99 20.39 0.78
N GLY A 282 -5.28 20.05 0.82
CA GLY A 282 -5.93 19.23 -0.21
C GLY A 282 -6.16 19.98 -1.52
N ILE A 283 -6.63 19.24 -2.53
CA ILE A 283 -7.02 19.78 -3.85
C ILE A 283 -8.35 20.53 -3.69
N ARG A 284 -8.46 21.77 -4.18
CA ARG A 284 -9.74 22.51 -4.19
C ARG A 284 -10.43 22.31 -5.53
N TRP A 285 -11.30 21.31 -5.57
CA TRP A 285 -12.11 21.02 -6.74
C TRP A 285 -13.10 22.16 -7.05
N ARG A 286 -13.35 22.41 -8.34
CA ARG A 286 -14.33 23.41 -8.81
C ARG A 286 -15.72 22.77 -8.93
N GLY A 287 -16.77 23.55 -8.63
CA GLY A 287 -18.16 23.10 -8.76
C GLY A 287 -18.69 22.40 -7.52
N GLN A 288 -19.78 21.64 -7.68
CA GLN A 288 -20.31 20.81 -6.60
C GLN A 288 -19.41 19.59 -6.41
N VAL A 289 -18.93 19.40 -5.18
CA VAL A 289 -17.98 18.36 -4.82
C VAL A 289 -18.61 17.47 -3.76
N ASN A 290 -18.32 16.17 -3.83
CA ASN A 290 -18.74 15.22 -2.80
C ASN A 290 -18.19 15.67 -1.44
N ALA A 291 -18.97 15.50 -0.37
CA ALA A 291 -18.61 15.93 0.97
C ALA A 291 -17.31 15.27 1.48
N SER A 292 -16.98 14.08 0.97
CA SER A 292 -15.74 13.37 1.28
C SER A 292 -14.50 13.94 0.57
N GLN A 293 -14.69 14.86 -0.37
CA GLN A 293 -13.64 15.46 -1.20
C GLN A 293 -13.31 16.90 -0.80
N VAL A 294 -13.94 17.44 0.24
CA VAL A 294 -13.55 18.74 0.80
C VAL A 294 -12.14 18.66 1.40
N VAL A 295 -11.42 19.79 1.43
CA VAL A 295 -10.00 19.82 1.79
C VAL A 295 -9.73 19.32 3.21
N GLU A 296 -10.65 19.55 4.14
CA GLU A 296 -10.56 19.11 5.52
C GLU A 296 -10.66 17.57 5.63
N LEU A 297 -11.58 16.95 4.87
CA LEU A 297 -11.70 15.49 4.82
C LEU A 297 -10.50 14.87 4.11
N GLN A 298 -9.98 15.49 3.05
CA GLN A 298 -8.72 15.05 2.44
C GLN A 298 -7.55 15.06 3.44
N PHE A 299 -7.45 16.09 4.29
CA PHE A 299 -6.44 16.16 5.36
C PHE A 299 -6.58 14.97 6.32
N SER A 300 -7.80 14.70 6.81
CA SER A 300 -8.09 13.56 7.69
C SER A 300 -7.70 12.23 7.06
N GLN A 301 -8.12 12.00 5.82
CA GLN A 301 -7.79 10.80 5.04
C GLN A 301 -6.28 10.60 4.91
N ASN A 302 -5.56 11.66 4.52
CA ASN A 302 -4.12 11.60 4.33
C ASN A 302 -3.37 11.36 5.64
N VAL A 303 -3.68 12.11 6.69
CA VAL A 303 -3.01 11.96 7.99
C VAL A 303 -3.28 10.57 8.57
N GLY A 304 -4.54 10.12 8.52
CA GLY A 304 -4.94 8.78 8.94
C GLY A 304 -4.18 7.68 8.21
N GLN A 305 -4.20 7.71 6.88
CA GLN A 305 -3.55 6.68 6.07
C GLN A 305 -2.04 6.75 6.17
N VAL A 306 -1.42 7.93 6.04
CA VAL A 306 0.04 8.10 6.01
C VAL A 306 0.68 7.83 7.37
N PHE A 307 0.15 8.34 8.48
CA PHE A 307 0.86 8.23 9.76
C PHE A 307 0.36 7.09 10.64
N PHE A 308 -0.85 6.60 10.41
CA PHE A 308 -1.46 5.57 11.27
C PHE A 308 -1.89 4.31 10.53
N GLY A 309 -1.76 4.25 9.19
CA GLY A 309 -2.24 3.12 8.41
C GLY A 309 -3.73 2.84 8.66
N ALA A 310 -4.49 3.92 8.88
CA ALA A 310 -5.92 3.91 9.15
C ALA A 310 -6.69 4.28 7.88
N ASN A 311 -7.69 3.47 7.50
CA ASN A 311 -8.47 3.70 6.29
C ASN A 311 -9.65 4.66 6.53
N LEU A 312 -9.32 5.92 6.81
CA LEU A 312 -10.32 6.97 7.01
C LEU A 312 -11.04 7.39 5.72
N LYS A 313 -10.51 7.00 4.54
CA LYS A 313 -11.13 7.24 3.24
C LYS A 313 -12.46 6.49 3.12
N CYS A 314 -12.50 5.21 3.50
CA CYS A 314 -13.76 4.46 3.59
C CYS A 314 -14.70 5.10 4.63
N ALA A 315 -14.15 5.49 5.78
CA ALA A 315 -14.92 6.11 6.86
C ALA A 315 -15.38 7.55 6.56
N SER A 316 -15.06 8.14 5.41
CA SER A 316 -15.39 9.54 5.09
C SER A 316 -16.80 9.73 4.52
N CYS A 317 -17.47 8.65 4.10
CA CYS A 317 -18.84 8.68 3.57
C CYS A 317 -19.85 7.93 4.45
N HIS A 318 -19.40 6.89 5.16
CA HIS A 318 -20.16 6.05 6.07
C HIS A 318 -19.19 5.41 7.07
N ASP A 319 -19.67 4.68 8.07
CA ASP A 319 -18.78 3.91 8.96
C ASP A 319 -18.10 2.80 8.15
N SER A 320 -16.81 2.54 8.38
CA SER A 320 -16.04 1.57 7.62
C SER A 320 -16.68 0.18 7.61
N PHE A 321 -16.55 -0.52 6.48
CA PHE A 321 -17.06 -1.89 6.33
C PHE A 321 -16.02 -2.96 6.64
N ILE A 322 -14.75 -2.58 6.73
CA ILE A 322 -13.62 -3.51 6.86
C ILE A 322 -12.90 -3.37 8.19
N ASP A 323 -13.09 -2.25 8.89
CA ASP A 323 -12.47 -1.96 10.18
C ASP A 323 -13.42 -1.15 11.07
N HIS A 324 -12.94 -0.73 12.25
CA HIS A 324 -13.76 -0.10 13.28
C HIS A 324 -13.93 1.42 13.11
N TRP A 325 -13.30 2.04 12.10
CA TRP A 325 -13.31 3.50 11.93
C TRP A 325 -14.70 4.00 11.56
N LYS A 326 -15.15 5.04 12.25
CA LYS A 326 -16.49 5.62 12.08
C LYS A 326 -16.44 6.90 11.27
N LEU A 327 -17.61 7.26 10.74
CA LEU A 327 -17.82 8.57 10.11
C LEU A 327 -17.40 9.72 11.03
N ASP A 328 -17.71 9.58 12.31
CA ASP A 328 -17.33 10.55 13.35
C ASP A 328 -15.81 10.72 13.49
N ASP A 329 -15.02 9.66 13.32
CA ASP A 329 -13.56 9.72 13.46
C ASP A 329 -12.94 10.50 12.30
N SER A 330 -13.38 10.23 11.07
CA SER A 330 -12.93 10.96 9.87
C SER A 330 -13.28 12.44 9.93
N TYR A 331 -14.53 12.77 10.28
CA TYR A 331 -14.97 14.16 10.40
C TYR A 331 -14.35 14.87 11.61
N GLY A 332 -14.15 14.17 12.73
CA GLY A 332 -13.52 14.72 13.92
C GLY A 332 -12.06 15.11 13.70
N LEU A 333 -11.29 14.26 13.01
CA LEU A 333 -9.91 14.58 12.63
C LEU A 333 -9.87 15.70 11.58
N ALA A 334 -10.81 15.72 10.63
CA ALA A 334 -10.92 16.79 9.64
C ALA A 334 -11.24 18.15 10.29
N ALA A 335 -12.11 18.15 11.29
CA ALA A 335 -12.48 19.34 12.01
C ALA A 335 -11.28 20.04 12.67
N VAL A 336 -10.15 19.35 12.90
CA VAL A 336 -8.90 19.95 13.43
C VAL A 336 -8.34 21.03 12.50
N ILE A 337 -8.45 20.88 11.17
CA ILE A 337 -7.95 21.87 10.21
C ILE A 337 -9.06 22.83 9.71
N ALA A 338 -10.32 22.53 10.02
CA ALA A 338 -11.47 23.35 9.65
C ALA A 338 -11.51 24.67 10.42
N ASP A 339 -12.01 25.74 9.79
CA ASP A 339 -12.15 27.06 10.42
C ASP A 339 -13.42 27.15 11.30
N LYS A 340 -14.38 26.25 11.10
CA LYS A 340 -15.64 26.11 11.87
C LYS A 340 -15.98 24.63 12.08
N PRO A 341 -16.86 24.29 13.04
CA PRO A 341 -17.40 22.93 13.16
C PRO A 341 -17.94 22.43 11.81
N MET A 342 -17.70 21.15 11.51
CA MET A 342 -18.02 20.58 10.21
C MET A 342 -19.39 19.90 10.24
N ASP A 343 -20.30 20.27 9.34
CA ASP A 343 -21.51 19.48 9.10
C ASP A 343 -21.12 18.09 8.56
N THR A 344 -21.73 17.06 9.12
CA THR A 344 -21.44 15.67 8.72
C THR A 344 -22.42 15.19 7.66
N TYR A 345 -21.91 14.43 6.70
CA TYR A 345 -22.68 13.89 5.58
C TYR A 345 -22.50 12.37 5.51
N ARG A 346 -23.60 11.64 5.31
CA ARG A 346 -23.57 10.20 5.01
C ARG A 346 -23.95 9.99 3.55
N CYS A 347 -22.98 9.55 2.74
CA CYS A 347 -23.14 9.42 1.29
C CYS A 347 -23.73 10.69 0.64
N ASP A 348 -23.07 11.84 0.88
CA ASP A 348 -23.51 13.19 0.46
C ASP A 348 -24.84 13.70 1.02
N LYS A 349 -25.50 12.94 1.90
CA LYS A 349 -26.72 13.40 2.58
C LYS A 349 -26.39 14.03 3.93
N PRO A 350 -26.81 15.27 4.20
CA PRO A 350 -26.63 15.88 5.53
C PRO A 350 -27.23 14.98 6.62
N THR A 351 -26.52 14.81 7.72
CA THR A 351 -27.03 14.04 8.87
C THR A 351 -27.76 14.92 9.89
N GLY A 352 -27.64 16.24 9.78
CA GLY A 352 -28.08 17.22 10.78
C GLY A 352 -27.17 17.33 12.01
N LYS A 353 -26.01 16.68 12.01
CA LYS A 353 -25.02 16.73 13.10
C LYS A 353 -23.75 17.44 12.65
N THR A 354 -23.09 18.09 13.60
CA THR A 354 -21.76 18.68 13.41
C THR A 354 -20.69 17.85 14.13
N ALA A 355 -19.48 17.85 13.59
CA ALA A 355 -18.28 17.26 14.18
C ALA A 355 -17.33 18.35 14.67
N GLY A 356 -16.78 18.13 15.86
CA GLY A 356 -15.74 18.97 16.47
C GLY A 356 -14.35 18.34 16.34
N PRO A 357 -13.26 19.13 16.51
CA PRO A 357 -11.89 18.64 16.46
C PRO A 357 -11.66 17.47 17.42
N LYS A 358 -11.13 16.37 16.90
CA LYS A 358 -10.87 15.14 17.66
C LYS A 358 -9.62 14.45 17.12
N PHE A 359 -8.89 13.81 18.02
CA PHE A 359 -7.82 12.88 17.65
C PHE A 359 -8.35 11.44 17.68
N LEU A 360 -7.79 10.59 16.81
CA LEU A 360 -8.23 9.20 16.65
C LEU A 360 -8.00 8.36 17.92
N PHE A 361 -6.99 8.71 18.71
CA PHE A 361 -6.59 7.97 19.92
C PHE A 361 -6.77 8.84 21.16
N PRO A 362 -7.99 8.94 21.71
CA PRO A 362 -8.29 9.82 22.85
C PRO A 362 -7.52 9.46 24.12
N GLU A 363 -7.00 8.23 24.23
CA GLU A 363 -6.17 7.75 25.34
C GLU A 363 -4.85 8.52 25.47
N LEU A 364 -4.37 9.16 24.39
CA LEU A 364 -3.18 10.01 24.40
C LEU A 364 -3.51 11.48 24.71
N GLY A 365 -4.79 11.83 24.62
CA GLY A 365 -5.31 13.16 24.89
C GLY A 365 -6.29 13.66 23.84
N THR A 366 -6.91 14.79 24.15
CA THR A 366 -7.93 15.43 23.32
C THR A 366 -7.44 16.76 22.73
N ILE A 367 -8.24 17.30 21.80
CA ILE A 367 -8.04 18.60 21.17
C ILE A 367 -9.23 19.48 21.56
N ASP A 368 -8.96 20.62 22.21
CA ASP A 368 -10.00 21.56 22.59
C ASP A 368 -10.58 22.27 21.35
N PRO A 369 -11.89 22.17 21.07
CA PRO A 369 -12.55 22.86 19.97
C PRO A 369 -12.43 24.38 20.00
N ALA A 370 -12.25 25.00 21.17
CA ALA A 370 -12.14 26.45 21.32
C ALA A 370 -10.78 27.01 20.87
N LEU A 371 -9.79 26.16 20.68
CA LEU A 371 -8.46 26.60 20.27
C LEU A 371 -8.45 27.14 18.83
N PRO A 372 -7.64 28.18 18.56
CA PRO A 372 -7.35 28.59 17.19
C PRO A 372 -6.80 27.42 16.36
N LYS A 373 -7.10 27.40 15.06
CA LYS A 373 -6.67 26.35 14.12
C LYS A 373 -5.19 25.99 14.24
N ALA A 374 -4.30 26.98 14.29
CA ALA A 374 -2.86 26.75 14.46
C ALA A 374 -2.53 25.96 15.74
N LYS A 375 -3.20 26.27 16.86
CA LYS A 375 -3.03 25.56 18.14
C LYS A 375 -3.66 24.16 18.13
N ARG A 376 -4.74 23.95 17.37
CA ARG A 376 -5.32 22.63 17.14
C ARG A 376 -4.37 21.73 16.32
N LEU A 377 -3.75 22.27 15.27
CA LEU A 377 -2.74 21.55 14.48
C LEU A 377 -1.47 21.26 15.29
N GLU A 378 -0.98 22.23 16.07
CA GLU A 378 0.13 22.02 17.01
C GLU A 378 -0.16 20.88 18.00
N ARG A 379 -1.37 20.87 18.58
CA ARG A 379 -1.82 19.80 19.49
C ARG A 379 -1.92 18.45 18.77
N LEU A 380 -2.48 18.40 17.57
CA LEU A 380 -2.57 17.19 16.77
C LEU A 380 -1.18 16.63 16.45
N ALA A 381 -0.24 17.47 16.04
CA ALA A 381 1.13 17.08 15.75
C ALA A 381 1.84 16.49 16.99
N ALA A 382 1.62 17.09 18.16
CA ALA A 382 2.14 16.58 19.43
C ALA A 382 1.53 15.21 19.81
N LEU A 383 0.21 15.03 19.64
CA LEU A 383 -0.47 13.76 19.92
C LEU A 383 -0.08 12.66 18.91
N ALA A 384 0.00 13.00 17.63
CA ALA A 384 0.40 12.09 16.56
C ALA A 384 1.79 11.50 16.79
N THR A 385 2.71 12.30 17.32
CA THR A 385 4.10 11.91 17.55
C THR A 385 4.43 11.67 19.03
N HIS A 386 3.41 11.49 19.86
CA HIS A 386 3.58 11.19 21.26
C HIS A 386 4.36 9.87 21.45
N PRO A 387 5.30 9.75 22.40
CA PRO A 387 6.09 8.53 22.59
C PRO A 387 5.26 7.26 22.85
N ASP A 388 4.13 7.41 23.54
CA ASP A 388 3.16 6.32 23.77
C ASP A 388 2.30 5.98 22.54
N ASN A 389 2.37 6.76 21.45
CA ASN A 389 1.70 6.45 20.21
C ASN A 389 2.46 5.39 19.42
N GLY A 390 2.38 4.15 19.86
CA GLY A 390 3.00 3.02 19.16
C GLY A 390 2.43 2.80 17.76
N ARG A 391 1.20 3.24 17.47
CA ARG A 391 0.63 3.18 16.11
C ARG A 391 1.47 3.97 15.11
N PHE A 392 1.94 5.15 15.49
CA PHE A 392 2.80 6.00 14.64
C PHE A 392 4.11 5.27 14.26
N ALA A 393 4.83 4.77 15.27
CA ALA A 393 6.11 4.09 15.06
C ALA A 393 5.95 2.77 14.25
N ARG A 394 4.97 1.94 14.62
CA ARG A 394 4.71 0.66 13.91
C ARG A 394 4.39 0.86 12.44
N THR A 395 3.63 1.91 12.10
CA THR A 395 3.20 2.16 10.71
C THR A 395 4.40 2.39 9.79
N ILE A 396 5.31 3.29 10.15
CA ILE A 396 6.48 3.55 9.30
C ILE A 396 7.45 2.38 9.30
N VAL A 397 7.66 1.72 10.45
CA VAL A 397 8.51 0.52 10.56
C VAL A 397 8.00 -0.59 9.65
N ASN A 398 6.70 -0.83 9.65
CA ASN A 398 6.07 -1.84 8.80
C ASN A 398 6.29 -1.54 7.29
N ARG A 399 6.24 -0.27 6.90
CA ARG A 399 6.48 0.15 5.50
C ARG A 399 7.94 0.04 5.09
N ILE A 400 8.88 0.40 5.96
CA ILE A 400 10.31 0.21 5.70
C ILE A 400 10.62 -1.28 5.62
N TRP A 401 10.07 -2.10 6.53
CA TRP A 401 10.18 -3.56 6.46
C TRP A 401 9.63 -4.09 5.13
N HIS A 402 8.40 -3.72 4.75
CA HIS A 402 7.81 -4.10 3.47
C HIS A 402 8.70 -3.71 2.27
N ARG A 403 9.24 -2.48 2.26
CA ARG A 403 10.11 -2.01 1.18
C ARG A 403 11.38 -2.85 1.03
N LEU A 404 11.96 -3.30 2.15
CA LEU A 404 13.19 -4.10 2.16
C LEU A 404 12.94 -5.60 1.97
N MET A 405 11.83 -6.11 2.51
CA MET A 405 11.56 -7.55 2.65
C MET A 405 10.46 -8.07 1.71
N GLY A 406 9.77 -7.21 0.97
CA GLY A 406 8.74 -7.57 -0.02
C GLY A 406 7.34 -7.82 0.55
N HIS A 407 7.23 -8.17 1.84
CA HIS A 407 5.94 -8.32 2.52
C HIS A 407 5.95 -7.61 3.89
N GLY A 408 4.85 -6.95 4.24
CA GLY A 408 4.71 -6.23 5.50
C GLY A 408 4.64 -7.19 6.69
N ILE A 409 5.04 -6.72 7.88
CA ILE A 409 4.73 -7.44 9.13
C ILE A 409 3.22 -7.46 9.37
N VAL A 410 2.58 -6.33 9.08
CA VAL A 410 1.13 -6.23 8.83
C VAL A 410 0.95 -5.99 7.33
N HIS A 411 0.06 -6.73 6.68
CA HIS A 411 -0.20 -6.57 5.26
C HIS A 411 -1.71 -6.72 4.96
N PRO A 412 -2.31 -5.79 4.19
CA PRO A 412 -1.71 -4.63 3.51
C PRO A 412 -1.10 -3.58 4.47
N VAL A 413 -0.07 -2.85 4.01
CA VAL A 413 0.71 -1.92 4.88
C VAL A 413 -0.06 -0.67 5.31
N ASP A 414 -1.25 -0.46 4.78
CA ASP A 414 -2.18 0.62 5.10
C ASP A 414 -3.47 0.12 5.77
N GLN A 415 -3.46 -1.13 6.23
CA GLN A 415 -4.50 -1.73 7.06
C GLN A 415 -3.88 -2.19 8.38
N MET A 416 -3.39 -1.23 9.17
CA MET A 416 -2.72 -1.52 10.43
C MET A 416 -3.66 -2.07 11.52
N GLU A 417 -4.97 -2.18 11.23
CA GLU A 417 -5.96 -2.93 12.01
C GLU A 417 -5.89 -4.45 11.81
N ASP A 418 -5.05 -4.93 10.88
CA ASP A 418 -4.77 -6.35 10.73
C ASP A 418 -3.74 -6.85 11.73
N ARG A 419 -3.83 -8.15 12.06
CA ARG A 419 -2.87 -8.78 12.97
C ARG A 419 -1.51 -8.88 12.27
N PRO A 420 -0.42 -8.51 12.94
CA PRO A 420 0.91 -8.80 12.43
C PRO A 420 1.16 -10.32 12.44
N TRP A 421 1.88 -10.84 11.45
CA TRP A 421 2.34 -12.24 11.51
C TRP A 421 3.42 -12.44 12.59
N SER A 422 4.05 -11.36 13.06
CA SER A 422 4.89 -11.36 14.27
C SER A 422 4.77 -10.02 15.02
N GLU A 423 3.98 -10.02 16.09
CA GLU A 423 3.78 -8.84 16.95
C GLU A 423 5.08 -8.45 17.68
N ASP A 424 5.87 -9.44 18.12
CA ASP A 424 7.12 -9.19 18.83
C ASP A 424 8.17 -8.56 17.92
N LEU A 425 8.26 -8.97 16.66
CA LEU A 425 9.18 -8.33 15.71
C LEU A 425 8.76 -6.88 15.42
N LEU A 426 7.46 -6.65 15.19
CA LEU A 426 6.94 -5.31 14.91
C LEU A 426 7.20 -4.35 16.09
N ASP A 427 6.90 -4.78 17.32
CA ASP A 427 7.11 -3.99 18.52
C ASP A 427 8.61 -3.79 18.80
N TYR A 428 9.44 -4.81 18.61
CA TYR A 428 10.89 -4.68 18.77
C TYR A 428 11.46 -3.62 17.82
N LEU A 429 11.11 -3.67 16.53
CA LEU A 429 11.60 -2.69 15.55
C LEU A 429 11.06 -1.28 15.81
N ALA A 430 9.80 -1.16 16.24
CA ALA A 430 9.21 0.12 16.64
C ALA A 430 9.89 0.72 17.86
N VAL A 431 10.22 -0.09 18.87
CA VAL A 431 11.00 0.32 20.03
C VAL A 431 12.40 0.75 19.62
N TYR A 432 13.11 -0.06 18.82
CA TYR A 432 14.44 0.29 18.32
C TYR A 432 14.43 1.63 17.57
N PHE A 433 13.40 1.87 16.76
CA PHE A 433 13.24 3.10 16.00
C PHE A 433 13.02 4.32 16.91
N VAL A 434 12.15 4.22 17.92
CA VAL A 434 11.92 5.28 18.92
C VAL A 434 13.19 5.55 19.72
N ASP A 435 13.85 4.50 20.24
CA ASP A 435 15.09 4.59 21.03
C ASP A 435 16.26 5.15 20.18
N SER A 436 16.20 4.99 18.86
CA SER A 436 17.14 5.59 17.90
C SER A 436 16.79 7.03 17.50
N ASN A 437 15.91 7.69 18.26
CA ASN A 437 15.40 9.05 18.00
C ASN A 437 14.76 9.19 16.62
N TYR A 438 13.93 8.21 16.23
CA TYR A 438 13.17 8.22 14.97
C TYR A 438 14.05 8.34 13.72
N ASN A 439 15.27 7.82 13.77
CA ASN A 439 16.23 7.86 12.66
C ASN A 439 15.97 6.71 11.66
N LEU A 440 15.48 7.06 10.47
CA LEU A 440 15.11 6.09 9.43
C LEU A 440 16.33 5.34 8.87
N LYS A 441 17.46 6.00 8.68
CA LYS A 441 18.70 5.35 8.21
C LYS A 441 19.18 4.29 9.21
N LYS A 442 19.15 4.58 10.51
CA LYS A 442 19.50 3.59 11.55
C LYS A 442 18.55 2.39 11.56
N LEU A 443 17.26 2.58 11.29
CA LEU A 443 16.30 1.49 11.13
C LEU A 443 16.62 0.62 9.91
N MET A 444 16.88 1.25 8.76
CA MET A 444 17.26 0.56 7.53
C MET A 444 18.57 -0.21 7.70
N GLU A 445 19.58 0.39 8.34
CA GLU A 445 20.87 -0.24 8.65
C GLU A 445 20.67 -1.48 9.54
N HIS A 446 19.86 -1.36 10.60
CA HIS A 446 19.54 -2.47 11.50
C HIS A 446 18.82 -3.63 10.80
N ILE A 447 17.95 -3.33 9.84
CA ILE A 447 17.31 -4.37 9.02
C ILE A 447 18.33 -4.96 8.04
N ALA A 448 19.07 -4.14 7.31
CA ALA A 448 19.96 -4.57 6.24
C ALA A 448 21.19 -5.34 6.72
N THR A 449 21.58 -5.16 7.98
CA THR A 449 22.68 -5.91 8.62
C THR A 449 22.23 -7.23 9.26
N SER A 450 20.93 -7.52 9.30
CA SER A 450 20.41 -8.82 9.76
C SER A 450 20.69 -9.95 8.78
N ALA A 451 20.85 -11.18 9.28
CA ALA A 451 21.03 -12.36 8.46
C ALA A 451 19.79 -12.65 7.59
N ILE A 452 18.58 -12.35 8.09
CA ILE A 452 17.35 -12.56 7.31
C ILE A 452 17.28 -11.66 6.08
N TYR A 453 17.67 -10.38 6.17
CA TYR A 453 17.73 -9.50 4.99
C TYR A 453 18.76 -9.99 3.98
N GLN A 454 19.86 -10.56 4.48
CA GLN A 454 20.94 -11.13 3.66
C GLN A 454 20.63 -12.53 3.13
N ALA A 455 19.43 -13.05 3.37
CA ALA A 455 19.03 -14.36 2.88
C ALA A 455 18.46 -14.30 1.46
N GLN A 456 18.53 -15.43 0.75
CA GLN A 456 17.89 -15.61 -0.55
C GLN A 456 16.39 -15.32 -0.46
N ALA A 457 15.86 -14.67 -1.50
CA ALA A 457 14.44 -14.37 -1.56
C ALA A 457 13.63 -15.64 -1.82
N VAL A 458 12.43 -15.71 -1.24
CA VAL A 458 11.45 -16.76 -1.49
C VAL A 458 10.42 -16.28 -2.53
N PRO A 459 9.82 -17.17 -3.32
CA PRO A 459 8.72 -16.81 -4.20
C PRO A 459 7.54 -16.25 -3.42
N VAL A 460 6.86 -15.24 -3.98
CA VAL A 460 5.62 -14.69 -3.43
C VAL A 460 4.56 -15.80 -3.40
N PRO A 461 3.96 -16.11 -2.23
CA PRO A 461 2.88 -17.09 -2.13
C PRO A 461 1.67 -16.68 -2.96
N LYS A 462 0.99 -17.63 -3.62
CA LYS A 462 -0.29 -17.34 -4.26
C LYS A 462 -1.40 -17.26 -3.21
N GLU A 463 -2.09 -16.12 -3.14
CA GLU A 463 -3.37 -15.91 -2.43
C GLU A 463 -3.47 -16.60 -1.06
N VAL A 464 -2.71 -16.12 -0.09
CA VAL A 464 -2.81 -16.56 1.30
C VAL A 464 -3.65 -15.57 2.09
N PRO A 465 -4.72 -16.00 2.80
CA PRO A 465 -5.42 -15.13 3.73
C PRO A 465 -4.45 -14.47 4.72
N PRO A 466 -4.61 -13.18 5.08
CA PRO A 466 -3.66 -12.49 5.97
C PRO A 466 -3.41 -13.22 7.30
N ASP A 467 -4.41 -13.91 7.84
CA ASP A 467 -4.34 -14.68 9.09
C ASP A 467 -3.65 -16.05 8.95
N GLU A 468 -3.41 -16.51 7.72
CA GLU A 468 -2.70 -17.75 7.40
C GLU A 468 -1.28 -17.50 6.86
N TYR A 469 -0.89 -16.23 6.71
CA TYR A 469 0.43 -15.89 6.18
C TYR A 469 1.55 -16.37 7.10
N VAL A 470 2.54 -17.04 6.50
CA VAL A 470 3.72 -17.53 7.19
C VAL A 470 4.98 -16.98 6.52
N PHE A 471 5.67 -16.09 7.23
CA PHE A 471 6.94 -15.53 6.77
C PHE A 471 8.02 -16.61 6.63
N ARG A 472 8.62 -16.76 5.45
CA ARG A 472 9.68 -17.74 5.16
C ARG A 472 11.04 -17.13 4.81
N GLY A 473 11.06 -15.82 4.59
CA GLY A 473 12.22 -15.08 4.11
C GLY A 473 11.78 -13.82 3.37
N PRO A 474 12.72 -12.96 2.94
CA PRO A 474 12.42 -11.84 2.04
C PRO A 474 11.71 -12.36 0.79
N GLU A 475 10.70 -11.67 0.30
CA GLU A 475 10.01 -12.03 -0.94
C GLU A 475 10.70 -11.42 -2.16
N VAL A 476 10.53 -12.05 -3.33
CA VAL A 476 11.03 -11.51 -4.59
C VAL A 476 10.31 -10.20 -4.90
N LYS A 477 11.08 -9.12 -5.09
CA LYS A 477 10.58 -7.79 -5.43
C LYS A 477 10.87 -7.46 -6.90
N ARG A 478 9.94 -6.77 -7.55
CA ARG A 478 10.21 -6.10 -8.83
C ARG A 478 11.03 -4.83 -8.60
N LEU A 479 11.86 -4.47 -9.57
CA LEU A 479 12.42 -3.12 -9.62
C LEU A 479 11.28 -2.11 -9.78
N THR A 480 11.36 -1.00 -9.05
CA THR A 480 10.55 0.17 -9.34
C THR A 480 10.86 0.74 -10.71
N ALA A 481 9.90 1.48 -11.26
CA ALA A 481 10.10 2.26 -12.48
C ALA A 481 11.37 3.13 -12.42
N GLU A 482 11.63 3.79 -11.28
CA GLU A 482 12.80 4.63 -11.08
C GLU A 482 14.10 3.82 -11.09
N GLU A 483 14.18 2.71 -10.34
CA GLU A 483 15.37 1.83 -10.34
C GLU A 483 15.65 1.26 -11.73
N PHE A 484 14.61 0.85 -12.46
CA PHE A 484 14.76 0.30 -13.81
C PHE A 484 15.28 1.36 -14.78
N VAL A 485 14.67 2.55 -14.81
CA VAL A 485 15.07 3.64 -15.70
C VAL A 485 16.46 4.17 -15.35
N ASP A 486 16.77 4.32 -14.06
CA ASP A 486 18.10 4.71 -13.60
C ASP A 486 19.18 3.70 -14.02
N ALA A 487 18.89 2.39 -13.95
CA ALA A 487 19.80 1.36 -14.42
C ALA A 487 20.05 1.45 -15.93
N VAL A 488 19.00 1.71 -16.73
CA VAL A 488 19.15 1.94 -18.18
C VAL A 488 20.01 3.17 -18.44
N TRP A 489 19.71 4.30 -17.81
CA TRP A 489 20.46 5.55 -17.99
C TRP A 489 21.90 5.47 -17.53
N MET A 490 22.18 4.74 -16.45
CA MET A 490 23.53 4.47 -15.97
C MET A 490 24.35 3.70 -17.03
N LEU A 491 23.74 2.76 -17.73
CA LEU A 491 24.41 1.94 -18.77
C LEU A 491 24.59 2.69 -20.09
N THR A 492 23.60 3.51 -20.48
CA THR A 492 23.58 4.17 -21.79
C THR A 492 24.18 5.58 -21.77
N GLY A 493 24.30 6.20 -20.60
CA GLY A 493 24.68 7.61 -20.46
C GLY A 493 23.62 8.59 -20.96
N THR A 494 22.35 8.16 -21.08
CA THR A 494 21.27 8.96 -21.70
C THR A 494 20.35 9.65 -20.69
N ALA A 495 20.79 9.81 -19.45
CA ALA A 495 20.02 10.54 -18.45
C ALA A 495 19.78 12.00 -18.89
N PRO A 496 18.65 12.61 -18.50
CA PRO A 496 18.43 14.04 -18.71
C PRO A 496 19.55 14.89 -18.07
N ALA A 497 19.90 15.99 -18.71
CA ALA A 497 20.95 16.88 -18.20
C ALA A 497 20.51 17.73 -16.99
N LYS A 498 19.20 17.92 -16.80
CA LYS A 498 18.64 18.77 -15.74
C LYS A 498 17.42 18.11 -15.07
N PRO A 499 17.27 18.24 -13.74
CA PRO A 499 16.07 17.80 -13.05
C PRO A 499 14.87 18.72 -13.34
N VAL A 500 13.66 18.18 -13.22
CA VAL A 500 12.40 18.94 -13.17
C VAL A 500 12.07 19.32 -11.72
N ALA A 501 12.42 18.45 -10.78
CA ALA A 501 12.24 18.65 -9.36
C ALA A 501 12.85 19.99 -8.89
N GLN A 502 12.02 20.83 -8.28
CA GLN A 502 12.44 22.12 -7.74
C GLN A 502 13.00 21.92 -6.32
N ALA A 503 14.29 21.60 -6.24
CA ALA A 503 15.02 21.43 -4.98
C ALA A 503 16.49 21.85 -5.12
N ALA A 504 17.11 22.23 -4.01
CA ALA A 504 18.55 22.49 -3.95
C ALA A 504 19.32 21.15 -3.90
N ILE A 505 19.51 20.55 -5.07
CA ILE A 505 20.22 19.27 -5.21
C ILE A 505 21.73 19.53 -5.13
N PRO A 506 22.48 18.91 -4.19
CA PRO A 506 23.91 19.12 -4.08
C PRO A 506 24.68 18.49 -5.26
N PRO A 507 25.89 18.99 -5.59
CA PRO A 507 26.74 18.35 -6.58
C PRO A 507 27.12 16.92 -6.17
N PHE A 508 27.58 16.11 -7.12
CA PHE A 508 28.09 14.77 -6.80
C PHE A 508 29.40 14.88 -6.00
N PRO A 509 29.57 14.13 -4.90
CA PRO A 509 30.87 13.98 -4.26
C PRO A 509 31.90 13.47 -5.27
N GLU A 510 33.15 13.94 -5.17
CA GLU A 510 34.23 13.54 -6.08
C GLU A 510 34.52 12.03 -6.04
N THR A 511 34.21 11.39 -4.92
CA THR A 511 34.34 9.94 -4.70
C THR A 511 33.26 9.12 -5.42
N THR A 512 32.20 9.75 -5.93
CA THR A 512 31.12 9.05 -6.65
C THR A 512 31.64 8.53 -7.99
N PRO A 513 31.47 7.25 -8.36
CA PRO A 513 31.83 6.76 -9.69
C PRO A 513 31.12 7.53 -10.81
N LYS A 514 31.80 7.74 -11.95
CA LYS A 514 31.29 8.58 -13.05
C LYS A 514 29.96 8.09 -13.60
N GLU A 515 29.79 6.77 -13.67
CA GLU A 515 28.59 6.07 -14.12
C GLU A 515 27.37 6.40 -13.25
N ARG A 516 27.58 6.76 -11.97
CA ARG A 516 26.51 7.15 -11.04
C ARG A 516 26.25 8.67 -11.02
N ARG A 517 26.98 9.47 -11.80
CA ARG A 517 26.87 10.94 -11.81
C ARG A 517 25.84 11.44 -12.83
N PHE A 518 24.56 11.15 -12.63
CA PHE A 518 23.49 11.57 -13.53
C PHE A 518 22.19 11.97 -12.82
N VAL A 519 21.32 12.72 -13.50
CA VAL A 519 20.00 13.10 -12.96
C VAL A 519 19.11 11.86 -12.87
N ARG A 520 18.64 11.57 -11.65
CA ARG A 520 17.85 10.38 -11.32
C ARG A 520 16.41 10.48 -11.82
N ALA A 521 15.80 9.36 -12.17
CA ALA A 521 14.42 9.25 -12.68
C ALA A 521 13.37 9.82 -11.73
N THR A 522 13.62 9.70 -10.43
CA THR A 522 12.83 10.32 -9.35
C THR A 522 12.74 11.85 -9.47
N LEU A 523 13.73 12.53 -10.05
CA LEU A 523 13.83 14.00 -10.13
C LEU A 523 13.24 14.59 -11.40
N VAL A 524 12.64 13.75 -12.26
CA VAL A 524 12.00 14.17 -13.51
C VAL A 524 10.55 13.72 -13.57
N ASP A 525 9.81 14.30 -14.51
CA ASP A 525 8.42 13.92 -14.78
C ASP A 525 8.30 12.44 -15.19
N ALA A 526 7.20 11.81 -14.81
CA ALA A 526 6.88 10.46 -15.29
C ALA A 526 6.53 10.47 -16.79
N ASP A 527 7.30 9.75 -17.59
CA ASP A 527 7.02 9.45 -18.99
C ASP A 527 6.13 8.21 -19.15
N LEU A 528 5.84 7.82 -20.40
CA LEU A 528 4.99 6.66 -20.69
C LEU A 528 5.61 5.35 -20.18
N LEU A 529 6.94 5.22 -20.24
CA LEU A 529 7.64 4.02 -19.80
C LEU A 529 7.54 3.86 -18.28
N MET A 530 7.85 4.90 -17.51
CA MET A 530 7.77 4.87 -16.06
C MET A 530 6.37 4.56 -15.56
N ARG A 531 5.32 5.13 -16.19
CA ARG A 531 3.92 4.83 -15.86
C ARG A 531 3.57 3.38 -16.16
N SER A 532 4.04 2.85 -17.29
CA SER A 532 3.83 1.44 -17.67
C SER A 532 4.56 0.48 -16.72
N LEU A 533 5.67 0.91 -16.13
CA LEU A 533 6.40 0.19 -15.08
C LEU A 533 5.84 0.43 -13.67
N GLY A 534 4.66 1.03 -13.55
CA GLY A 534 3.96 1.19 -12.26
C GLY A 534 4.35 2.42 -11.43
N ARG A 535 5.04 3.43 -11.99
CA ARG A 535 5.17 4.74 -11.31
C ARG A 535 3.78 5.36 -11.18
N PRO A 536 3.27 5.59 -9.96
CA PRO A 536 1.90 6.03 -9.76
C PRO A 536 1.73 7.50 -10.12
N ASN A 537 0.47 7.89 -10.33
CA ASN A 537 0.09 9.30 -10.24
C ASN A 537 0.14 9.73 -8.76
N ARG A 538 1.02 10.68 -8.44
CA ARG A 538 1.25 11.17 -7.08
C ARG A 538 0.25 12.25 -6.65
N GLU A 539 -0.98 12.26 -7.16
CA GLU A 539 -2.06 13.13 -6.65
C GLU A 539 -2.87 12.46 -5.51
N GLN A 540 -2.67 11.16 -5.31
CA GLN A 540 -3.29 10.34 -4.25
C GLN A 540 -2.22 9.60 -3.43
N VAL A 541 -2.55 9.25 -2.19
CA VAL A 541 -1.63 8.49 -1.33
C VAL A 541 -1.48 7.10 -1.94
N VAL A 542 -0.25 6.71 -2.23
CA VAL A 542 0.09 5.36 -2.69
C VAL A 542 1.03 4.74 -1.67
N THR A 543 0.49 3.81 -0.88
CA THR A 543 1.22 3.10 0.19
C THR A 543 1.93 1.86 -0.33
N THR A 544 1.39 1.26 -1.39
CA THR A 544 1.95 0.12 -2.14
C THR A 544 1.67 0.35 -3.62
N ARG A 545 2.66 0.12 -4.49
CA ARG A 545 2.45 0.22 -5.94
C ARG A 545 1.75 -1.06 -6.43
N PRO A 546 0.75 -0.96 -7.33
CA PRO A 546 0.15 -2.12 -7.95
C PRO A 546 1.25 -2.98 -8.61
N ASP A 547 1.18 -4.29 -8.44
CA ASP A 547 2.11 -5.29 -8.99
C ASP A 547 3.54 -5.34 -8.38
N GLN A 548 3.78 -4.79 -7.18
CA GLN A 548 4.98 -5.09 -6.39
C GLN A 548 4.88 -6.41 -5.64
#